data_AF-A0A2V8ZQD7-F1
#
_entry.id   AF-A0A2V8ZQD7-F1
#
_cell.length_a   1.000
_cell.length_b   1.000
_cell.length_c   1.000
_cell.angle_alpha   90.00
_cell.angle_beta   90.00
_cell.angle_gamma   90.00
#
_symmetry.space_group_name_H-M   'P 1'
#
loop_
_entity.id
_entity.type
_entity.pdbx_description
1 polymer ?
#
loop_
_entity_poly.entity_id
_entity_poly.type
_entity_poly.pdbx_seq_one_letter_code
_entity_poly.pdbx_strand_id
1 'polypeptide(L)'
;MLAGSSSASAQETYTPTKENLKARGWFQDAKFGLFIHWGVYSVLGDGEWVMETRPINRTDYAKLPNFFNPLKFDPAAWVTLAKTAGMKYITITSKHHDGFAMFDSKLTDWNVVARTPYGKDVIGMLAAECHKQGIKLFVYYSQLDWHSEDYFPRGRTGQRTGRPDSGNWDAYLNFMDGQLRELLTKYGEIGGVWFDGMWDKPDADWRLARTYALIHQLQPPALVGSNHHKTPFPGEDFQMFEKDLPGGHTTGFNPEQGVSALPLETAETMNNSWGFNITDHHYKSTADLIRYVVRAAGRNANFLLNVGPMPNGEIQPEFVERLTEMGKWTKQYGQSVYGTRGGPVPAGPWGVTTERGSTVYVHVLDWNQPLLALAGIPRGVRSAKLLRDGTTVEVSVVKGGLVLKLPEAQAEEVDRVIELELEPEK
;
A
#
# COMPACT_ATOMS: atom_id res chain seq x y z
N MET A 1 58.60 -5.43 -8.17
CA MET A 1 57.52 -5.45 -9.19
C MET A 1 56.78 -6.77 -8.99
N LEU A 2 55.49 -6.87 -8.72
CA LEU A 2 54.34 -6.07 -9.16
C LEU A 2 53.40 -5.81 -7.97
N ALA A 3 52.95 -4.57 -7.81
CA ALA A 3 51.84 -4.24 -6.94
C ALA A 3 50.54 -4.57 -7.69
N GLY A 4 49.77 -5.51 -7.16
CA GLY A 4 48.42 -5.80 -7.65
C GLY A 4 47.47 -4.71 -7.18
N SER A 5 47.03 -3.87 -8.10
CA SER A 5 45.96 -2.90 -7.89
C SER A 5 44.64 -3.62 -7.65
N SER A 6 44.18 -3.64 -6.41
CA SER A 6 42.80 -3.97 -6.05
C SER A 6 41.90 -2.82 -6.50
N SER A 7 41.25 -2.96 -7.66
CA SER A 7 40.16 -2.09 -8.07
C SER A 7 38.96 -2.38 -7.16
N ALA A 8 38.83 -1.59 -6.10
CA ALA A 8 37.57 -1.49 -5.36
C ALA A 8 36.52 -0.92 -6.33
N SER A 9 35.58 -1.74 -6.75
CA SER A 9 34.37 -1.25 -7.40
C SER A 9 33.60 -0.49 -6.34
N ALA A 10 33.69 0.85 -6.37
CA ALA A 10 32.74 1.68 -5.65
C ALA A 10 31.34 1.27 -6.11
N GLN A 11 30.51 0.81 -5.18
CA GLN A 11 29.12 0.51 -5.45
C GLN A 11 28.48 1.85 -5.82
N GLU A 12 28.15 2.05 -7.10
CA GLU A 12 27.49 3.27 -7.56
C GLU A 12 26.26 3.50 -6.68
N THR A 13 26.28 4.59 -5.92
CA THR A 13 25.19 4.92 -5.02
C THR A 13 23.99 5.30 -5.89
N TYR A 14 22.89 4.56 -5.76
CA TYR A 14 21.66 4.84 -6.51
C TYR A 14 21.29 6.32 -6.41
N THR A 15 21.13 6.96 -7.56
CA THR A 15 20.68 8.35 -7.66
C THR A 15 19.36 8.38 -8.44
N PRO A 16 18.24 8.76 -7.80
CA PRO A 16 16.94 8.78 -8.46
C PRO A 16 16.90 9.83 -9.57
N THR A 17 16.18 9.52 -10.65
CA THR A 17 15.92 10.46 -11.75
C THR A 17 14.99 11.60 -11.31
N LYS A 18 14.91 12.68 -12.11
CA LYS A 18 13.97 13.79 -11.83
C LYS A 18 12.52 13.31 -11.90
N GLU A 19 12.23 12.41 -12.83
CA GLU A 19 10.93 11.78 -13.02
C GLU A 19 10.53 10.95 -11.79
N ASN A 20 11.47 10.17 -11.25
CA ASN A 20 11.27 9.40 -10.01
C ASN A 20 11.01 10.32 -8.82
N LEU A 21 11.82 11.37 -8.62
CA LEU A 21 11.61 12.35 -7.54
C LEU A 21 10.25 13.04 -7.64
N LYS A 22 9.79 13.36 -8.86
CA LYS A 22 8.44 13.89 -9.09
C LYS A 22 7.36 12.87 -8.74
N ALA A 23 7.55 11.59 -9.09
CA ALA A 23 6.63 10.51 -8.73
C ALA A 23 6.55 10.30 -7.22
N ARG A 24 7.67 10.39 -6.48
CA ARG A 24 7.71 10.37 -5.02
C ARG A 24 6.90 11.52 -4.41
N GLY A 25 7.02 12.73 -4.96
CA GLY A 25 6.22 13.88 -4.56
C GLY A 25 4.72 13.65 -4.75
N TRP A 26 4.32 13.20 -5.95
CA TRP A 26 2.93 12.83 -6.22
C TRP A 26 2.43 11.76 -5.25
N PHE A 27 3.25 10.75 -4.94
CA PHE A 27 2.88 9.67 -4.05
C PHE A 27 2.64 10.17 -2.63
N GLN A 28 3.48 11.07 -2.10
CA GLN A 28 3.22 11.72 -0.81
C GLN A 28 1.93 12.54 -0.78
N ASP A 29 1.53 13.11 -1.92
CA ASP A 29 0.30 13.90 -2.02
C ASP A 29 -0.96 13.03 -2.16
N ALA A 30 -0.79 11.79 -2.63
CA ALA A 30 -1.87 10.85 -2.94
C ALA A 30 -2.61 10.36 -1.69
N LYS A 31 -1.90 10.11 -0.58
CA LYS A 31 -2.38 9.72 0.76
C LYS A 31 -3.24 8.47 0.92
N PHE A 32 -4.03 8.06 -0.08
CA PHE A 32 -4.98 6.97 0.08
C PHE A 32 -5.06 6.11 -1.19
N GLY A 33 -4.88 4.80 -1.03
CA GLY A 33 -4.90 3.81 -2.11
C GLY A 33 -5.69 2.55 -1.77
N LEU A 34 -6.05 1.79 -2.80
CA LEU A 34 -6.68 0.47 -2.70
C LEU A 34 -5.63 -0.64 -2.86
N PHE A 35 -5.54 -1.56 -1.90
CA PHE A 35 -4.85 -2.83 -2.10
C PHE A 35 -5.84 -3.88 -2.56
N ILE A 36 -5.43 -4.74 -3.48
CA ILE A 36 -6.23 -5.87 -3.96
C ILE A 36 -5.38 -7.15 -3.88
N HIS A 37 -5.76 -8.05 -2.96
CA HIS A 37 -5.24 -9.40 -2.91
C HIS A 37 -6.24 -10.36 -3.57
N TRP A 38 -5.95 -10.70 -4.82
CA TRP A 38 -6.79 -11.60 -5.59
C TRP A 38 -5.97 -12.60 -6.41
N GLY A 39 -6.40 -13.87 -6.36
CA GLY A 39 -5.75 -14.99 -7.04
C GLY A 39 -6.57 -16.26 -6.87
N VAL A 40 -6.03 -17.39 -7.33
CA VAL A 40 -6.72 -18.69 -7.27
C VAL A 40 -6.96 -19.19 -5.84
N TYR A 41 -6.19 -18.71 -4.85
CA TYR A 41 -6.46 -18.95 -3.43
C TYR A 41 -7.88 -18.53 -3.00
N SER A 42 -8.47 -17.52 -3.66
CA SER A 42 -9.84 -17.08 -3.36
C SER A 42 -10.89 -18.17 -3.56
N VAL A 43 -10.62 -19.20 -4.39
CA VAL A 43 -11.50 -20.36 -4.57
C VAL A 43 -11.68 -21.14 -3.26
N LEU A 44 -10.64 -21.19 -2.42
CA LEU A 44 -10.70 -21.90 -1.14
C LEU A 44 -11.36 -21.07 -0.04
N GLY A 45 -11.43 -19.75 -0.19
CA GLY A 45 -12.06 -18.85 0.79
C GLY A 45 -11.41 -18.90 2.17
N ASP A 46 -10.09 -19.12 2.23
CA ASP A 46 -9.34 -19.37 3.47
C ASP A 46 -8.03 -18.56 3.50
N GLY A 47 -8.04 -17.39 2.85
CA GLY A 47 -6.88 -16.51 2.74
C GLY A 47 -5.82 -16.98 1.73
N GLU A 48 -4.87 -16.09 1.46
CA GLU A 48 -3.81 -16.24 0.47
C GLU A 48 -2.65 -17.16 0.92
N TRP A 49 -2.49 -17.32 2.24
CA TRP A 49 -1.50 -18.21 2.86
C TRP A 49 -1.96 -19.68 2.94
N VAL A 50 -3.16 -20.00 2.44
CA VAL A 50 -3.79 -21.32 2.57
C VAL A 50 -2.90 -22.48 2.09
N MET A 51 -2.04 -22.28 1.10
CA MET A 51 -1.11 -23.31 0.61
C MET A 51 -0.07 -23.73 1.66
N GLU A 52 0.35 -22.81 2.53
CA GLU A 52 1.31 -23.06 3.61
C GLU A 52 0.61 -23.49 4.90
N THR A 53 -0.45 -22.78 5.30
CA THR A 53 -1.17 -23.02 6.57
C THR A 53 -1.92 -24.34 6.55
N ARG A 54 -2.46 -24.73 5.39
CA ARG A 54 -2.91 -26.07 5.08
C ARG A 54 -1.93 -26.61 4.07
N PRO A 55 -0.98 -27.49 4.43
CA PRO A 55 0.16 -27.85 3.59
C PRO A 55 -0.26 -28.59 2.31
N ILE A 56 -0.79 -27.83 1.36
CA ILE A 56 -1.32 -28.28 0.09
C ILE A 56 -0.11 -28.33 -0.84
N ASN A 57 0.21 -29.53 -1.31
CA ASN A 57 1.26 -29.69 -2.30
C ASN A 57 0.86 -29.03 -3.64
N ARG A 58 1.85 -28.72 -4.47
CA ARG A 58 1.65 -28.05 -5.76
C ARG A 58 0.71 -28.81 -6.70
N THR A 59 0.70 -30.15 -6.64
CA THR A 59 -0.12 -30.99 -7.51
C THR A 59 -1.60 -30.86 -7.17
N ASP A 60 -1.93 -30.80 -5.89
CA ASP A 60 -3.30 -30.56 -5.43
C ASP A 60 -3.71 -29.10 -5.64
N TYR A 61 -2.80 -28.15 -5.38
CA TYR A 61 -3.05 -26.73 -5.61
C TYR A 61 -3.28 -26.42 -7.10
N ALA A 62 -2.61 -27.15 -8.01
CA ALA A 62 -2.78 -27.07 -9.46
C ALA A 62 -4.18 -27.39 -9.97
N LYS A 63 -5.08 -27.89 -9.11
CA LYS A 63 -6.50 -28.10 -9.44
C LYS A 63 -7.32 -26.81 -9.35
N LEU A 64 -6.93 -25.85 -8.50
CA LEU A 64 -7.70 -24.62 -8.25
C LEU A 64 -7.94 -23.76 -9.49
N PRO A 65 -6.97 -23.56 -10.40
CA PRO A 65 -7.19 -22.77 -11.62
C PRO A 65 -8.40 -23.23 -12.46
N ASN A 66 -8.73 -24.52 -12.45
CA ASN A 66 -9.90 -25.05 -13.19
C ASN A 66 -11.24 -24.56 -12.64
N PHE A 67 -11.30 -24.14 -11.38
CA PHE A 67 -12.49 -23.61 -10.72
C PHE A 67 -12.54 -22.09 -10.71
N PHE A 68 -11.45 -21.42 -11.12
CA PHE A 68 -11.35 -19.97 -11.13
C PHE A 68 -11.91 -19.41 -12.45
N ASN A 69 -13.16 -18.96 -12.42
CA ASN A 69 -13.82 -18.35 -13.59
C ASN A 69 -14.57 -17.06 -13.18
N PRO A 70 -13.87 -15.93 -13.03
CA PRO A 70 -14.46 -14.70 -12.53
C PRO A 70 -15.31 -13.96 -13.56
N LEU A 71 -16.49 -14.51 -13.85
CA LEU A 71 -17.46 -13.95 -14.80
C LEU A 71 -18.04 -12.59 -14.37
N LYS A 72 -17.86 -12.21 -13.10
CA LYS A 72 -18.31 -10.93 -12.53
C LYS A 72 -17.16 -9.94 -12.32
N PHE A 73 -15.93 -10.29 -12.71
CA PHE A 73 -14.83 -9.31 -12.70
C PHE A 73 -15.13 -8.18 -13.68
N ASP A 74 -15.26 -6.98 -13.13
CA ASP A 74 -15.45 -5.73 -13.87
C ASP A 74 -14.41 -4.70 -13.40
N PRO A 75 -13.33 -4.46 -14.18
CA PRO A 75 -12.32 -3.48 -13.82
C PRO A 75 -12.91 -2.06 -13.74
N ALA A 76 -13.95 -1.73 -14.52
CA ALA A 76 -14.58 -0.41 -14.47
C ALA A 76 -15.28 -0.18 -13.13
N ALA A 77 -15.97 -1.20 -12.62
CA ALA A 77 -16.58 -1.16 -11.29
C ALA A 77 -15.52 -1.01 -10.19
N TRP A 78 -14.43 -1.77 -10.24
CA TRP A 78 -13.35 -1.70 -9.24
C TRP A 78 -12.67 -0.32 -9.22
N VAL A 79 -12.30 0.20 -10.39
CA VAL A 79 -11.63 1.51 -10.50
C VAL A 79 -12.58 2.64 -10.10
N THR A 80 -13.87 2.54 -10.47
CA THR A 80 -14.90 3.49 -10.02
C THR A 80 -15.05 3.47 -8.51
N LEU A 81 -15.13 2.28 -7.89
CA LEU A 81 -15.23 2.14 -6.45
C LEU A 81 -14.06 2.82 -5.73
N ALA A 82 -12.82 2.51 -6.15
CA ALA A 82 -11.62 3.15 -5.59
C ALA A 82 -11.68 4.69 -5.70
N LYS A 83 -12.00 5.19 -6.90
CA LYS A 83 -12.09 6.63 -7.17
C LYS A 83 -13.17 7.32 -6.34
N THR A 84 -14.34 6.71 -6.21
CA THR A 84 -15.46 7.25 -5.42
C THR A 84 -15.19 7.20 -3.92
N ALA A 85 -14.42 6.23 -3.44
CA ALA A 85 -13.92 6.17 -2.06
C ALA A 85 -12.90 7.29 -1.74
N GLY A 86 -12.36 7.94 -2.78
CA GLY A 86 -11.37 9.02 -2.69
C GLY A 86 -9.93 8.59 -2.98
N MET A 87 -9.69 7.29 -3.15
CA MET A 87 -8.36 6.71 -3.40
C MET A 87 -7.77 7.23 -4.72
N LYS A 88 -6.44 7.37 -4.75
CA LYS A 88 -5.68 7.94 -5.88
C LYS A 88 -4.89 6.90 -6.68
N TYR A 89 -4.72 5.71 -6.11
CA TYR A 89 -4.00 4.61 -6.73
C TYR A 89 -4.55 3.26 -6.29
N ILE A 90 -4.24 2.25 -7.09
CA ILE A 90 -4.56 0.84 -6.83
C ILE A 90 -3.25 0.07 -6.86
N THR A 91 -3.04 -0.83 -5.90
CA THR A 91 -1.98 -1.84 -5.89
C THR A 91 -2.64 -3.21 -5.96
N ILE A 92 -2.30 -4.04 -6.96
CA ILE A 92 -2.90 -5.38 -7.13
C ILE A 92 -1.85 -6.47 -7.17
N THR A 93 -2.14 -7.63 -6.56
CA THR A 93 -1.31 -8.83 -6.66
C THR A 93 -1.21 -9.33 -8.11
N SER A 94 -0.13 -8.95 -8.81
CA SER A 94 0.19 -9.51 -10.13
C SER A 94 0.67 -10.96 -10.04
N LYS A 95 1.34 -11.29 -8.93
CA LYS A 95 1.72 -12.65 -8.52
C LYS A 95 1.88 -12.67 -6.99
N HIS A 96 1.20 -13.59 -6.30
CA HIS A 96 1.39 -13.80 -4.85
C HIS A 96 2.38 -14.95 -4.59
N HIS A 97 2.56 -15.34 -3.32
CA HIS A 97 3.50 -16.40 -2.91
C HIS A 97 3.20 -17.75 -3.55
N ASP A 98 1.94 -18.05 -3.92
CA ASP A 98 1.56 -19.26 -4.66
C ASP A 98 2.15 -19.33 -6.08
N GLY A 99 2.84 -18.27 -6.52
CA GLY A 99 3.49 -18.15 -7.81
C GLY A 99 2.52 -17.95 -8.98
N PHE A 100 1.21 -17.91 -8.75
CA PHE A 100 0.21 -17.83 -9.81
C PHE A 100 0.14 -16.42 -10.39
N ALA A 101 0.50 -16.28 -11.67
CA ALA A 101 0.49 -14.98 -12.33
C ALA A 101 -0.92 -14.58 -12.77
N MET A 102 -1.40 -13.42 -12.31
CA MET A 102 -2.70 -12.84 -12.69
C MET A 102 -2.64 -12.09 -14.03
N PHE A 103 -1.63 -12.36 -14.86
CA PHE A 103 -1.39 -11.72 -16.15
C PHE A 103 -0.88 -12.73 -17.20
N ASP A 104 -0.94 -12.38 -18.49
CA ASP A 104 -0.51 -13.27 -19.58
C ASP A 104 1.03 -13.35 -19.71
N SER A 105 1.67 -14.00 -18.73
CA SER A 105 3.11 -14.26 -18.74
C SER A 105 3.46 -15.30 -19.79
N LYS A 106 4.48 -15.02 -20.61
CA LYS A 106 5.04 -15.96 -21.59
C LYS A 106 6.16 -16.83 -21.02
N LEU A 107 6.53 -16.62 -19.76
CA LEU A 107 7.62 -17.31 -19.08
C LEU A 107 7.15 -18.52 -18.28
N THR A 108 5.84 -18.66 -18.06
CA THR A 108 5.24 -19.79 -17.35
C THR A 108 3.81 -19.98 -17.84
N ASP A 109 3.35 -21.23 -17.88
CA ASP A 109 1.93 -21.51 -18.08
C ASP A 109 1.13 -21.38 -16.78
N TRP A 110 1.78 -21.26 -15.62
CA TRP A 110 1.15 -21.07 -14.30
C TRP A 110 0.59 -19.64 -14.16
N ASN A 111 -0.40 -19.32 -14.98
CA ASN A 111 -1.00 -18.01 -15.08
C ASN A 111 -2.51 -18.06 -15.42
N VAL A 112 -3.20 -16.95 -15.17
CA VAL A 112 -4.66 -16.82 -15.32
C VAL A 112 -5.15 -17.12 -16.74
N VAL A 113 -4.38 -16.78 -17.77
CA VAL A 113 -4.79 -16.97 -19.17
C VAL A 113 -4.65 -18.42 -19.60
N ALA A 114 -3.55 -19.07 -19.23
CA ALA A 114 -3.22 -20.42 -19.69
C ALA A 114 -3.90 -21.53 -18.87
N ARG A 115 -4.17 -21.31 -17.57
CA ARG A 115 -4.59 -22.38 -16.65
C ARG A 115 -6.02 -22.26 -16.12
N THR A 116 -6.77 -21.25 -16.54
CA THR A 116 -8.14 -21.06 -16.06
C THR A 116 -9.14 -21.03 -17.21
N PRO A 117 -10.41 -21.42 -16.98
CA PRO A 117 -11.48 -21.23 -17.96
C PRO A 117 -11.76 -19.75 -18.26
N TYR A 118 -11.26 -18.82 -17.45
CA TYR A 118 -11.45 -17.39 -17.68
C TYR A 118 -10.70 -16.89 -18.92
N GLY A 119 -9.44 -17.33 -19.09
CA GLY A 119 -8.66 -17.09 -20.29
C GLY A 119 -8.35 -15.62 -20.62
N LYS A 120 -8.51 -14.69 -19.67
CA LYS A 120 -8.31 -13.24 -19.89
C LYS A 120 -7.25 -12.66 -18.96
N ASP A 121 -6.49 -11.69 -19.47
CA ASP A 121 -5.42 -11.00 -18.76
C ASP A 121 -6.00 -9.97 -17.77
N VAL A 122 -6.06 -10.34 -16.49
CA VAL A 122 -6.64 -9.51 -15.42
C VAL A 122 -5.86 -8.22 -15.22
N ILE A 123 -4.53 -8.27 -15.17
CA ILE A 123 -3.69 -7.07 -15.01
C ILE A 123 -3.83 -6.16 -16.23
N GLY A 124 -3.84 -6.70 -17.44
CA GLY A 124 -4.04 -5.90 -18.65
C GLY A 124 -5.38 -5.19 -18.69
N MET A 125 -6.46 -5.89 -18.32
CA MET A 125 -7.81 -5.30 -18.23
C MET A 125 -7.89 -4.19 -17.18
N LEU A 126 -7.29 -4.39 -16.00
CA LEU A 126 -7.29 -3.38 -14.94
C LEU A 126 -6.42 -2.17 -15.29
N ALA A 127 -5.23 -2.38 -15.87
CA ALA A 127 -4.33 -1.30 -16.29
C ALA A 127 -5.00 -0.38 -17.31
N ALA A 128 -5.65 -0.94 -18.33
CA ALA A 128 -6.38 -0.17 -19.33
C ALA A 128 -7.47 0.71 -18.70
N GLU A 129 -8.20 0.18 -17.72
CA GLU A 129 -9.27 0.93 -17.07
C GLU A 129 -8.75 1.97 -16.08
N CYS A 130 -7.66 1.67 -15.37
CA CYS A 130 -6.92 2.63 -14.55
C CYS A 130 -6.49 3.85 -15.37
N HIS A 131 -5.89 3.64 -16.55
CA HIS A 131 -5.52 4.73 -17.46
C HIS A 131 -6.73 5.52 -17.94
N LYS A 132 -7.81 4.83 -18.31
CA LYS A 132 -9.06 5.47 -18.77
C LYS A 132 -9.69 6.37 -17.70
N GLN A 133 -9.63 5.98 -16.43
CA GLN A 133 -10.26 6.75 -15.34
C GLN A 133 -9.30 7.68 -14.58
N GLY A 134 -8.01 7.67 -14.92
CA GLY A 134 -6.99 8.51 -14.30
C GLY A 134 -6.59 8.05 -12.88
N ILE A 135 -6.57 6.74 -12.64
CA ILE A 135 -6.09 6.14 -11.39
C ILE A 135 -4.75 5.47 -11.67
N LYS A 136 -3.73 5.77 -10.86
CA LYS A 136 -2.41 5.16 -11.05
C LYS A 136 -2.42 3.72 -10.56
N LEU A 137 -1.89 2.80 -11.37
CA LEU A 137 -1.81 1.38 -11.02
C LEU A 137 -0.39 1.02 -10.58
N PHE A 138 -0.28 0.38 -9.43
CA PHE A 138 0.91 -0.29 -8.92
C PHE A 138 0.69 -1.80 -9.01
N VAL A 139 1.76 -2.54 -9.24
CA VAL A 139 1.71 -4.01 -9.22
C VAL A 139 2.42 -4.51 -7.97
N TYR A 140 1.72 -5.31 -7.18
CA TYR A 140 2.37 -6.14 -6.17
C TYR A 140 3.01 -7.33 -6.86
N TYR A 141 4.24 -7.66 -6.46
CA TYR A 141 4.96 -8.82 -6.96
C TYR A 141 5.65 -9.56 -5.81
N SER A 142 5.26 -10.82 -5.60
CA SER A 142 5.93 -11.70 -4.65
C SER A 142 7.27 -12.20 -5.20
N GLN A 143 8.36 -11.84 -4.50
CA GLN A 143 9.70 -12.38 -4.67
C GLN A 143 9.81 -13.80 -4.09
N LEU A 144 8.94 -14.14 -3.14
CA LEU A 144 8.71 -15.52 -2.70
C LEU A 144 7.92 -16.28 -3.79
N ASP A 145 8.24 -17.54 -4.02
CA ASP A 145 7.49 -18.40 -4.93
C ASP A 145 7.43 -19.83 -4.40
N TRP A 146 6.22 -20.31 -4.09
CA TRP A 146 5.94 -21.65 -3.59
C TRP A 146 5.70 -22.68 -4.70
N HIS A 147 5.59 -22.22 -5.95
CA HIS A 147 5.39 -23.07 -7.11
C HIS A 147 6.71 -23.38 -7.82
N SER A 148 7.56 -22.36 -8.03
CA SER A 148 8.81 -22.49 -8.78
C SER A 148 9.79 -23.47 -8.13
N GLU A 149 10.29 -24.41 -8.95
CA GLU A 149 11.35 -25.35 -8.55
C GLU A 149 12.71 -24.64 -8.44
N ASP A 150 12.90 -23.55 -9.21
CA ASP A 150 14.14 -22.77 -9.22
C ASP A 150 14.29 -21.82 -8.03
N TYR A 151 13.22 -21.61 -7.24
CA TYR A 151 13.29 -20.95 -5.94
C TYR A 151 14.00 -21.88 -4.92
N PHE A 152 15.29 -22.09 -5.16
CA PHE A 152 16.12 -23.09 -4.51
C PHE A 152 17.51 -22.52 -4.16
N PRO A 153 18.07 -22.80 -2.97
CA PRO A 153 17.47 -23.52 -1.84
C PRO A 153 16.16 -22.85 -1.38
N ARG A 154 15.24 -23.62 -0.79
CA ARG A 154 13.97 -23.06 -0.28
C ARG A 154 14.23 -22.05 0.83
N GLY A 155 13.30 -21.12 1.07
CA GLY A 155 13.37 -20.22 2.22
C GLY A 155 12.67 -20.76 3.45
N ARG A 156 12.13 -19.91 4.30
CA ARG A 156 11.53 -20.29 5.59
C ARG A 156 10.16 -20.96 5.44
N THR A 157 9.45 -20.69 4.34
CA THR A 157 8.08 -21.13 4.07
C THR A 157 7.99 -22.00 2.82
N GLY A 158 6.81 -22.57 2.54
CA GLY A 158 6.57 -23.38 1.36
C GLY A 158 7.34 -24.70 1.37
N GLN A 159 7.70 -25.20 2.56
CA GLN A 159 8.54 -26.39 2.74
C GLN A 159 7.81 -27.68 2.38
N ARG A 160 6.48 -27.68 2.51
CA ARG A 160 5.60 -28.85 2.30
C ARG A 160 4.85 -28.81 0.96
N THR A 161 5.32 -27.97 0.04
CA THR A 161 4.70 -27.75 -1.28
C THR A 161 4.97 -28.90 -2.27
N GLY A 162 5.80 -29.89 -1.92
CA GLY A 162 6.12 -31.01 -2.82
C GLY A 162 6.98 -30.62 -4.02
N ARG A 163 7.68 -29.48 -3.95
CA ARG A 163 8.75 -29.13 -4.89
C ARG A 163 9.91 -30.14 -4.80
N PRO A 164 10.71 -30.34 -5.85
CA PRO A 164 11.94 -31.13 -5.76
C PRO A 164 12.96 -30.46 -4.83
N ASP A 165 13.92 -31.22 -4.32
CA ASP A 165 15.06 -30.70 -3.54
C ASP A 165 16.23 -30.32 -4.46
N SER A 166 15.90 -29.56 -5.51
CA SER A 166 16.83 -29.10 -6.54
C SER A 166 16.23 -27.91 -7.26
N GLY A 167 17.08 -27.03 -7.77
CA GLY A 167 16.67 -25.89 -8.60
C GLY A 167 17.84 -24.93 -8.80
N ASN A 168 17.61 -23.84 -9.53
CA ASN A 168 18.63 -22.85 -9.82
C ASN A 168 18.18 -21.43 -9.43
N TRP A 169 18.78 -20.90 -8.35
CA TRP A 169 18.50 -19.55 -7.86
C TRP A 169 18.63 -18.46 -8.93
N ASP A 170 19.69 -18.50 -9.74
CA ASP A 170 19.91 -17.50 -10.79
C ASP A 170 18.84 -17.61 -11.90
N ALA A 171 18.37 -18.82 -12.19
CA ALA A 171 17.26 -19.03 -13.12
C ALA A 171 15.96 -18.42 -12.56
N TYR A 172 15.69 -18.57 -11.26
CA TYR A 172 14.56 -17.92 -10.60
C TYR A 172 14.64 -16.39 -10.65
N LEU A 173 15.80 -15.81 -10.35
CA LEU A 173 15.99 -14.36 -10.44
C LEU A 173 15.81 -13.84 -11.88
N ASN A 174 16.30 -14.58 -12.88
CA ASN A 174 16.08 -14.25 -14.29
C ASN A 174 14.61 -14.37 -14.69
N PHE A 175 13.88 -15.36 -14.18
CA PHE A 175 12.44 -15.51 -14.37
C PHE A 175 11.67 -14.32 -13.76
N MET A 176 12.00 -13.93 -12.53
CA MET A 176 11.42 -12.76 -11.87
C MET A 176 11.66 -11.48 -12.68
N ASP A 177 12.91 -11.18 -13.04
CA ASP A 177 13.26 -10.01 -13.86
C ASP A 177 12.54 -10.03 -15.22
N GLY A 178 12.38 -11.23 -15.81
CA GLY A 178 11.62 -11.43 -17.03
C GLY A 178 10.14 -11.06 -16.87
N GLN A 179 9.49 -11.51 -15.79
CA GLN A 179 8.10 -11.17 -15.50
C GLN A 179 7.92 -9.67 -15.20
N LEU A 180 8.85 -9.06 -14.48
CA LEU A 180 8.86 -7.62 -14.25
C LEU A 180 8.99 -6.85 -15.57
N ARG A 181 9.81 -7.34 -16.52
CA ARG A 181 9.87 -6.77 -17.86
C ARG A 181 8.53 -6.88 -18.59
N GLU A 182 7.83 -8.00 -18.50
CA GLU A 182 6.49 -8.14 -19.09
C GLU A 182 5.53 -7.11 -18.49
N LEU A 183 5.49 -7.00 -17.16
CA LEU A 183 4.60 -6.08 -16.44
C LEU A 183 4.88 -4.61 -16.81
N LEU A 184 6.15 -4.23 -16.89
CA LEU A 184 6.57 -2.84 -17.11
C LEU A 184 6.64 -2.44 -18.59
N THR A 185 6.37 -3.35 -19.54
CA THR A 185 6.40 -3.03 -20.99
C THR A 185 5.09 -3.29 -21.71
N LYS A 186 4.24 -4.20 -21.22
CA LYS A 186 2.98 -4.56 -21.90
C LYS A 186 1.77 -3.73 -21.46
N TYR A 187 1.78 -3.20 -20.23
CA TYR A 187 0.58 -2.63 -19.60
C TYR A 187 0.59 -1.10 -19.48
N GLY A 188 1.37 -0.42 -20.32
CA GLY A 188 1.52 1.04 -20.30
C GLY A 188 2.21 1.55 -19.03
N GLU A 189 1.88 2.77 -18.60
CA GLU A 189 2.48 3.36 -17.39
C GLU A 189 2.03 2.58 -16.14
N ILE A 190 3.01 2.10 -15.37
CA ILE A 190 2.85 1.50 -14.05
C ILE A 190 3.49 2.44 -13.03
N GLY A 191 2.72 2.79 -11.99
CA GLY A 191 3.16 3.71 -10.95
C GLY A 191 4.31 3.19 -10.09
N GLY A 192 4.44 1.87 -9.99
CA GLY A 192 5.50 1.25 -9.24
C GLY A 192 5.31 -0.24 -9.01
N VAL A 193 6.32 -0.84 -8.40
CA VAL A 193 6.34 -2.24 -7.98
C VAL A 193 6.39 -2.29 -6.44
N TRP A 194 5.42 -2.98 -5.87
CA TRP A 194 5.29 -3.25 -4.44
C TRP A 194 5.78 -4.69 -4.21
N PHE A 195 7.00 -4.87 -3.72
CA PHE A 195 7.60 -6.19 -3.51
C PHE A 195 7.27 -6.78 -2.15
N ASP A 196 7.23 -8.11 -2.09
CA ASP A 196 7.07 -8.87 -0.86
C ASP A 196 7.80 -10.20 -0.91
N GLY A 197 8.06 -10.80 0.26
CA GLY A 197 8.56 -12.16 0.37
C GLY A 197 10.09 -12.29 0.43
N MET A 198 10.85 -11.20 0.27
CA MET A 198 12.32 -11.23 0.45
C MET A 198 12.71 -11.83 1.81
N TRP A 199 11.93 -11.51 2.84
CA TRP A 199 12.12 -11.99 4.21
C TRP A 199 12.10 -13.53 4.29
N ASP A 200 11.51 -14.24 3.32
CA ASP A 200 11.55 -15.70 3.31
C ASP A 200 12.98 -16.26 3.16
N LYS A 201 13.88 -15.51 2.53
CA LYS A 201 15.32 -15.82 2.41
C LYS A 201 16.16 -14.58 2.78
N PRO A 202 16.28 -14.25 4.07
CA PRO A 202 16.86 -12.97 4.51
C PRO A 202 18.36 -12.84 4.19
N ASP A 203 19.06 -13.97 4.06
CA ASP A 203 20.52 -14.04 3.81
C ASP A 203 20.86 -14.36 2.35
N ALA A 204 19.87 -14.55 1.49
CA ALA A 204 20.12 -14.82 0.07
C ALA A 204 20.52 -13.53 -0.67
N ASP A 205 21.40 -13.66 -1.66
CA ASP A 205 21.69 -12.57 -2.57
C ASP A 205 20.60 -12.49 -3.64
N TRP A 206 19.62 -11.61 -3.38
CA TRP A 206 18.47 -11.32 -4.24
C TRP A 206 18.81 -10.47 -5.47
N ARG A 207 20.07 -10.03 -5.63
CA ARG A 207 20.50 -9.13 -6.73
C ARG A 207 19.63 -7.87 -6.85
N LEU A 208 19.16 -7.31 -5.73
CA LEU A 208 18.22 -6.17 -5.70
C LEU A 208 18.67 -4.99 -6.56
N ALA A 209 19.96 -4.64 -6.54
CA ALA A 209 20.49 -3.55 -7.36
C ALA A 209 20.26 -3.77 -8.87
N ARG A 210 20.37 -5.02 -9.35
CA ARG A 210 20.09 -5.38 -10.75
C ARG A 210 18.60 -5.24 -11.03
N THR A 211 17.74 -5.79 -10.18
CA THR A 211 16.28 -5.77 -10.37
C THR A 211 15.73 -4.34 -10.31
N TYR A 212 16.19 -3.51 -9.36
CA TYR A 212 15.75 -2.11 -9.26
C TYR A 212 16.24 -1.26 -10.43
N ALA A 213 17.49 -1.44 -10.87
CA ALA A 213 18.00 -0.79 -12.07
C ALA A 213 17.18 -1.15 -13.32
N LEU A 214 16.77 -2.43 -13.46
CA LEU A 214 15.88 -2.86 -14.53
C LEU A 214 14.54 -2.10 -14.50
N ILE A 215 13.91 -1.98 -13.34
CA ILE A 215 12.63 -1.28 -13.18
C ILE A 215 12.77 0.18 -13.60
N HIS A 216 13.76 0.89 -13.05
CA HIS A 216 13.98 2.31 -13.36
C HIS A 216 14.47 2.54 -14.79
N GLN A 217 15.13 1.57 -15.42
CA GLN A 217 15.49 1.65 -16.85
C GLN A 217 14.25 1.52 -17.74
N LEU A 218 13.34 0.60 -17.41
CA LEU A 218 12.12 0.36 -18.19
C LEU A 218 11.09 1.47 -17.99
N GLN A 219 10.90 1.90 -16.75
CA GLN A 219 10.01 3.00 -16.38
C GLN A 219 10.69 3.90 -15.34
N PRO A 220 11.40 4.96 -15.78
CA PRO A 220 12.06 5.91 -14.88
C PRO A 220 11.19 6.51 -13.76
N PRO A 221 9.88 6.80 -13.95
CA PRO A 221 9.03 7.31 -12.86
C PRO A 221 8.47 6.22 -11.94
N ALA A 222 8.64 4.93 -12.26
CA ALA A 222 8.09 3.86 -11.43
C ALA A 222 8.76 3.84 -10.05
N LEU A 223 7.95 3.76 -9.01
CA LEU A 223 8.42 3.67 -7.64
C LEU A 223 8.67 2.22 -7.22
N VAL A 224 9.73 1.98 -6.48
CA VAL A 224 10.03 0.66 -5.89
C VAL A 224 9.83 0.75 -4.38
N GLY A 225 9.09 -0.19 -3.82
CA GLY A 225 9.02 -0.41 -2.37
C GLY A 225 9.04 -1.90 -2.09
N SER A 226 9.66 -2.32 -0.99
CA SER A 226 9.76 -3.72 -0.60
C SER A 226 9.34 -3.94 0.85
N ASN A 227 8.33 -4.78 1.06
CA ASN A 227 7.86 -5.18 2.39
C ASN A 227 8.75 -6.26 3.00
N HIS A 228 10.04 -5.96 3.18
CA HIS A 228 11.01 -6.89 3.77
C HIS A 228 11.22 -6.67 5.28
N HIS A 229 10.39 -5.83 5.92
CA HIS A 229 10.41 -5.52 7.36
C HIS A 229 11.74 -4.91 7.87
N LYS A 230 12.50 -4.25 7.00
CA LYS A 230 13.74 -3.55 7.33
C LYS A 230 13.64 -2.09 6.89
N THR A 231 14.58 -1.25 7.34
CA THR A 231 14.74 0.09 6.78
C THR A 231 15.11 -0.01 5.28
N PRO A 232 14.61 0.89 4.41
CA PRO A 232 14.76 0.77 2.97
C PRO A 232 16.19 0.63 2.46
N PHE A 233 16.38 -0.21 1.44
CA PHE A 233 17.66 -0.34 0.75
C PHE A 233 17.86 0.68 -0.39
N PRO A 234 19.10 0.93 -0.83
CA PRO A 234 19.35 1.76 -2.00
C PRO A 234 18.57 1.25 -3.23
N GLY A 235 17.86 2.16 -3.90
CA GLY A 235 16.97 1.84 -5.02
C GLY A 235 15.50 1.82 -4.64
N GLU A 236 15.16 1.78 -3.35
CA GLU A 236 13.78 1.94 -2.89
C GLU A 236 13.38 3.43 -2.85
N ASP A 237 12.13 3.68 -3.20
CA ASP A 237 11.57 5.00 -3.41
C ASP A 237 10.49 5.37 -2.38
N PHE A 238 9.96 4.39 -1.66
CA PHE A 238 9.05 4.56 -0.52
C PHE A 238 9.25 3.45 0.51
N GLN A 239 8.86 3.72 1.75
CA GLN A 239 8.93 2.78 2.86
C GLN A 239 7.54 2.31 3.26
N MET A 240 7.41 1.02 3.58
CA MET A 240 6.14 0.39 3.93
C MET A 240 6.12 -0.05 5.39
N PHE A 241 4.93 -0.02 5.97
CA PHE A 241 4.61 -0.56 7.28
C PHE A 241 3.38 -1.46 7.16
N GLU A 242 3.44 -2.67 7.74
CA GLU A 242 2.32 -3.60 7.68
C GLU A 242 1.51 -3.60 8.99
N LYS A 243 0.20 -3.36 8.87
CA LYS A 243 -0.79 -3.35 9.96
C LYS A 243 -0.48 -2.39 11.12
N ASP A 244 0.49 -1.50 10.94
CA ASP A 244 0.87 -0.51 11.92
C ASP A 244 1.16 0.84 11.24
N LEU A 245 0.99 1.92 12.01
CA LEU A 245 1.36 3.25 11.58
C LEU A 245 2.89 3.43 11.68
N PRO A 246 3.49 4.32 10.88
CA PRO A 246 4.92 4.58 10.96
C PRO A 246 5.40 4.88 12.39
N GLY A 247 6.46 4.20 12.82
CA GLY A 247 7.01 4.29 14.18
C GLY A 247 6.25 3.47 15.24
N GLY A 248 5.23 2.71 14.84
CA GLY A 248 4.58 1.69 15.66
C GLY A 248 5.32 0.35 15.58
N HIS A 249 5.33 -0.37 16.70
CA HIS A 249 5.89 -1.72 16.82
C HIS A 249 4.90 -2.66 17.53
N THR A 250 3.61 -2.52 17.23
CA THR A 250 2.52 -3.16 17.99
C THR A 250 2.06 -4.50 17.41
N THR A 251 2.32 -4.73 16.12
CA THR A 251 1.81 -5.92 15.40
C THR A 251 2.86 -7.00 15.15
N GLY A 252 4.12 -6.74 15.50
CA GLY A 252 5.23 -7.69 15.29
C GLY A 252 5.74 -7.80 13.85
N PHE A 253 5.13 -7.09 12.90
CA PHE A 253 5.60 -7.05 11.49
C PHE A 253 6.76 -6.07 11.27
N ASN A 254 6.91 -5.03 12.11
CA ASN A 254 7.94 -3.99 11.94
C ASN A 254 8.98 -3.90 13.08
N PRO A 255 9.45 -5.00 13.71
CA PRO A 255 10.18 -4.93 14.98
C PRO A 255 11.55 -4.24 14.89
N GLU A 256 12.18 -4.24 13.71
CA GLU A 256 13.55 -3.73 13.48
C GLU A 256 13.58 -2.47 12.60
N GLN A 257 12.42 -1.96 12.18
CA GLN A 257 12.34 -0.94 11.14
C GLN A 257 12.33 0.48 11.73
N GLY A 258 13.38 1.27 11.45
CA GLY A 258 13.36 2.72 11.69
C GLY A 258 12.58 3.48 10.61
N VAL A 259 12.02 4.65 10.94
CA VAL A 259 11.32 5.52 9.97
C VAL A 259 12.34 6.34 9.16
N SER A 260 12.36 6.15 7.85
CA SER A 260 13.26 6.82 6.92
C SER A 260 12.71 8.18 6.45
N ALA A 261 13.50 8.90 5.64
CA ALA A 261 13.08 10.15 5.00
C ALA A 261 12.32 9.94 3.66
N LEU A 262 12.13 8.69 3.22
CA LEU A 262 11.36 8.39 2.02
C LEU A 262 9.87 8.67 2.26
N PRO A 263 9.05 8.85 1.20
CA PRO A 263 7.61 8.68 1.31
C PRO A 263 7.24 7.41 2.08
N LEU A 264 6.22 7.49 2.92
CA LEU A 264 5.79 6.40 3.79
C LEU A 264 4.42 5.88 3.34
N GLU A 265 4.20 4.59 3.45
CA GLU A 265 2.90 3.93 3.25
C GLU A 265 2.66 2.93 4.37
N THR A 266 1.43 2.86 4.87
CA THR A 266 0.98 1.79 5.77
C THR A 266 -0.13 1.01 5.09
N ALA A 267 0.00 -0.31 5.08
CA ALA A 267 -0.99 -1.22 4.51
C ALA A 267 -1.79 -1.89 5.63
N GLU A 268 -3.12 -1.97 5.47
CA GLU A 268 -4.02 -2.57 6.45
C GLU A 268 -5.18 -3.32 5.78
N THR A 269 -5.68 -4.35 6.47
CA THR A 269 -6.81 -5.16 6.01
C THR A 269 -8.14 -4.59 6.48
N MET A 270 -9.20 -4.76 5.70
CA MET A 270 -10.54 -4.34 6.15
C MET A 270 -11.14 -5.31 7.18
N ASN A 271 -10.84 -6.60 7.08
CA ASN A 271 -11.02 -7.60 8.12
C ASN A 271 -9.64 -8.08 8.63
N ASN A 272 -9.48 -9.33 9.05
CA ASN A 272 -8.19 -9.87 9.49
C ASN A 272 -7.36 -10.49 8.34
N SER A 273 -7.94 -10.61 7.15
CA SER A 273 -7.38 -11.35 6.00
C SER A 273 -7.03 -10.41 4.83
N TRP A 274 -5.95 -10.72 4.10
CA TRP A 274 -5.63 -10.00 2.86
C TRP A 274 -6.46 -10.56 1.70
N GLY A 275 -6.31 -11.85 1.41
CA GLY A 275 -7.13 -12.58 0.45
C GLY A 275 -8.54 -12.88 0.98
N PHE A 276 -9.44 -13.27 0.09
CA PHE A 276 -10.81 -13.64 0.45
C PHE A 276 -10.83 -14.77 1.49
N ASN A 277 -11.51 -14.53 2.60
CA ASN A 277 -11.78 -15.50 3.65
C ASN A 277 -13.28 -15.51 3.95
N ILE A 278 -13.96 -16.63 3.68
CA ILE A 278 -15.42 -16.76 3.76
C ILE A 278 -15.94 -16.74 5.20
N THR A 279 -15.05 -16.97 6.18
CA THR A 279 -15.41 -17.04 7.62
C THR A 279 -14.96 -15.82 8.42
N ASP A 280 -14.23 -14.89 7.80
CA ASP A 280 -13.69 -13.73 8.49
C ASP A 280 -14.63 -12.52 8.39
N HIS A 281 -15.55 -12.44 9.34
CA HIS A 281 -16.53 -11.36 9.47
C HIS A 281 -16.07 -10.24 10.42
N HIS A 282 -14.79 -10.20 10.82
CA HIS A 282 -14.26 -9.20 11.74
C HIS A 282 -13.91 -7.90 11.02
N TYR A 283 -14.92 -7.30 10.39
CA TYR A 283 -14.76 -6.07 9.63
C TYR A 283 -14.52 -4.88 10.56
N LYS A 284 -13.46 -4.12 10.29
CA LYS A 284 -13.25 -2.80 10.88
C LYS A 284 -14.45 -1.90 10.55
N SER A 285 -14.84 -1.04 11.47
CA SER A 285 -15.92 -0.08 11.22
C SER A 285 -15.45 1.00 10.24
N THR A 286 -16.37 1.64 9.52
CA THR A 286 -16.06 2.81 8.67
C THR A 286 -15.39 3.92 9.51
N ALA A 287 -15.82 4.10 10.76
CA ALA A 287 -15.23 5.08 11.67
C ALA A 287 -13.74 4.78 11.95
N ASP A 288 -13.39 3.51 12.19
CA ASP A 288 -12.00 3.11 12.42
C ASP A 288 -11.15 3.32 11.16
N LEU A 289 -11.69 3.02 9.98
CA LEU A 289 -10.98 3.20 8.72
C LEU A 289 -10.74 4.68 8.40
N ILE A 290 -11.72 5.55 8.67
CA ILE A 290 -11.55 7.01 8.56
C ILE A 290 -10.49 7.51 9.53
N ARG A 291 -10.54 7.07 10.79
CA ARG A 291 -9.52 7.42 11.79
C ARG A 291 -8.13 6.95 11.36
N TYR A 292 -8.03 5.79 10.71
CA TYR A 292 -6.77 5.26 10.22
C TYR A 292 -6.18 6.13 9.09
N VAL A 293 -6.96 6.49 8.06
CA VAL A 293 -6.47 7.34 6.97
C VAL A 293 -5.99 8.70 7.48
N VAL A 294 -6.72 9.29 8.44
CA VAL A 294 -6.36 10.55 9.07
C VAL A 294 -5.08 10.42 9.89
N ARG A 295 -4.97 9.38 10.73
CA ARG A 295 -3.78 9.12 11.55
C ARG A 295 -2.53 8.83 10.72
N ALA A 296 -2.70 8.18 9.56
CA ALA A 296 -1.62 7.99 8.57
C ALA A 296 -1.19 9.32 7.96
N ALA A 297 -2.14 10.13 7.50
CA ALA A 297 -1.86 11.46 6.93
C ALA A 297 -1.14 12.38 7.94
N GLY A 298 -1.57 12.39 9.21
CA GLY A 298 -0.93 13.13 10.29
C GLY A 298 0.48 12.64 10.68
N ARG A 299 0.84 11.42 10.27
CA ARG A 299 2.21 10.85 10.36
C ARG A 299 2.96 10.95 9.04
N ASN A 300 2.46 11.80 8.13
CA ASN A 300 3.02 12.00 6.80
C ASN A 300 3.10 10.73 5.93
N ALA A 301 2.20 9.77 6.16
CA ALA A 301 2.13 8.51 5.42
C ALA A 301 0.87 8.41 4.56
N ASN A 302 0.98 7.58 3.54
CA ASN A 302 -0.14 7.06 2.78
C ASN A 302 -0.79 5.89 3.53
N PHE A 303 -2.09 5.71 3.32
CA PHE A 303 -2.84 4.54 3.75
C PHE A 303 -3.23 3.69 2.53
N LEU A 304 -2.86 2.42 2.55
CA LEU A 304 -3.20 1.44 1.52
C LEU A 304 -4.17 0.42 2.12
N LEU A 305 -5.46 0.58 1.83
CA LEU A 305 -6.52 -0.24 2.42
C LEU A 305 -6.86 -1.42 1.53
N ASN A 306 -6.80 -2.62 2.07
CA ASN A 306 -6.99 -3.85 1.30
C ASN A 306 -8.45 -4.29 1.14
N VAL A 307 -8.74 -4.86 -0.03
CA VAL A 307 -9.86 -5.76 -0.29
C VAL A 307 -9.36 -7.11 -0.81
N GLY A 308 -10.01 -8.18 -0.37
CA GLY A 308 -9.90 -9.53 -0.94
C GLY A 308 -11.16 -9.89 -1.73
N PRO A 309 -11.17 -9.74 -3.07
CA PRO A 309 -12.32 -10.07 -3.91
C PRO A 309 -12.64 -11.57 -3.91
N MET A 310 -13.91 -11.90 -4.10
CA MET A 310 -14.40 -13.27 -4.23
C MET A 310 -13.87 -13.94 -5.51
N PRO A 311 -13.86 -15.28 -5.60
CA PRO A 311 -13.36 -16.00 -6.78
C PRO A 311 -14.15 -15.72 -8.07
N ASN A 312 -15.37 -15.16 -7.96
CA ASN A 312 -16.17 -14.76 -9.10
C ASN A 312 -15.82 -13.35 -9.65
N GLY A 313 -14.94 -12.59 -8.97
CA GLY A 313 -14.51 -11.25 -9.35
C GLY A 313 -15.26 -10.09 -8.69
N GLU A 314 -16.22 -10.35 -7.80
CA GLU A 314 -16.89 -9.30 -7.04
C GLU A 314 -16.12 -8.94 -5.77
N ILE A 315 -16.06 -7.65 -5.45
CA ILE A 315 -15.66 -7.17 -4.13
C ILE A 315 -16.85 -7.38 -3.20
N GLN A 316 -16.59 -7.88 -2.00
CA GLN A 316 -17.63 -8.21 -1.01
C GLN A 316 -18.50 -6.99 -0.67
N PRO A 317 -19.83 -7.13 -0.53
CA PRO A 317 -20.73 -6.03 -0.23
C PRO A 317 -20.32 -5.19 1.00
N GLU A 318 -19.81 -5.84 2.03
CA GLU A 318 -19.33 -5.21 3.27
C GLU A 318 -18.14 -4.29 3.01
N PHE A 319 -17.29 -4.63 2.04
CA PHE A 319 -16.18 -3.80 1.61
C PHE A 319 -16.67 -2.64 0.74
N VAL A 320 -17.62 -2.90 -0.17
CA VAL A 320 -18.24 -1.86 -1.01
C VAL A 320 -18.94 -0.80 -0.15
N GLU A 321 -19.69 -1.23 0.87
CA GLU A 321 -20.37 -0.35 1.84
C GLU A 321 -19.37 0.59 2.51
N ARG A 322 -18.34 0.04 3.16
CA ARG A 322 -17.32 0.83 3.89
C ARG A 322 -16.58 1.80 2.97
N LEU A 323 -16.16 1.34 1.78
CA LEU A 323 -15.50 2.22 0.80
C LEU A 323 -16.43 3.33 0.31
N THR A 324 -17.71 3.05 0.12
CA THR A 324 -18.71 4.06 -0.25
C THR A 324 -18.89 5.10 0.85
N GLU A 325 -18.96 4.68 2.10
CA GLU A 325 -19.09 5.58 3.25
C GLU A 325 -17.82 6.41 3.49
N MET A 326 -16.64 5.80 3.37
CA MET A 326 -15.38 6.53 3.36
C MET A 326 -15.35 7.56 2.22
N GLY A 327 -15.91 7.24 1.06
CA GLY A 327 -16.09 8.17 -0.06
C GLY A 327 -16.93 9.40 0.28
N LYS A 328 -18.00 9.23 1.07
CA LYS A 328 -18.80 10.37 1.58
C LYS A 328 -17.94 11.27 2.45
N TRP A 329 -17.15 10.70 3.35
CA TRP A 329 -16.25 11.45 4.23
C TRP A 329 -15.13 12.14 3.44
N THR A 330 -14.44 11.45 2.53
CA THR A 330 -13.34 12.03 1.75
C THR A 330 -13.81 13.12 0.78
N LYS A 331 -15.07 13.07 0.32
CA LYS A 331 -15.66 14.16 -0.47
C LYS A 331 -15.78 15.46 0.34
N GLN A 332 -16.11 15.36 1.62
CA GLN A 332 -16.28 16.54 2.49
C GLN A 332 -14.95 17.02 3.08
N TYR A 333 -14.11 16.09 3.55
CA TYR A 333 -12.91 16.39 4.33
C TYR A 333 -11.61 16.10 3.60
N GLY A 334 -11.62 15.59 2.36
CA GLY A 334 -10.41 15.16 1.66
C GLY A 334 -9.34 16.24 1.53
N GLN A 335 -9.69 17.52 1.54
CA GLN A 335 -8.71 18.61 1.52
C GLN A 335 -7.81 18.70 2.76
N SER A 336 -8.24 18.14 3.90
CA SER A 336 -7.40 18.01 5.10
C SER A 336 -6.50 16.77 5.08
N VAL A 337 -6.58 15.96 4.01
CA VAL A 337 -5.75 14.77 3.82
C VAL A 337 -4.85 14.95 2.59
N TYR A 338 -5.43 15.11 1.40
CA TYR A 338 -4.68 15.11 0.13
C TYR A 338 -3.78 16.34 -0.03
N GLY A 339 -2.54 16.10 -0.48
CA GLY A 339 -1.53 17.15 -0.66
C GLY A 339 -1.06 17.82 0.64
N THR A 340 -1.32 17.21 1.80
CA THR A 340 -0.86 17.70 3.10
C THR A 340 0.46 17.05 3.53
N ARG A 341 1.10 17.62 4.56
CA ARG A 341 2.17 16.98 5.34
C ARG A 341 1.70 16.79 6.78
N GLY A 342 2.28 15.83 7.50
CA GLY A 342 1.96 15.60 8.90
C GLY A 342 2.53 16.70 9.80
N GLY A 343 1.81 17.06 10.86
CA GLY A 343 2.15 18.18 11.73
C GLY A 343 1.36 19.46 11.41
N PRO A 344 1.74 20.61 11.99
CA PRO A 344 2.95 20.87 12.77
C PRO A 344 2.86 20.45 14.24
N VAL A 345 1.68 20.10 14.75
CA VAL A 345 1.52 19.57 16.12
C VAL A 345 1.60 18.04 16.07
N PRO A 346 2.52 17.40 16.82
CA PRO A 346 2.66 15.95 16.84
C PRO A 346 1.35 15.24 17.19
N ALA A 347 1.16 14.05 16.63
CA ALA A 347 0.06 13.17 16.97
C ALA A 347 -0.01 12.90 18.48
N GLY A 348 -1.22 12.83 19.04
CA GLY A 348 -1.45 12.52 20.44
C GLY A 348 -2.74 11.72 20.66
N PRO A 349 -3.09 11.41 21.91
CA PRO A 349 -4.31 10.66 22.23
C PRO A 349 -5.60 11.32 21.72
N TRP A 350 -5.59 12.65 21.53
CA TRP A 350 -6.73 13.42 21.04
C TRP A 350 -6.93 13.30 19.52
N GLY A 351 -5.88 12.99 18.75
CA GLY A 351 -5.90 13.06 17.29
C GLY A 351 -4.56 13.45 16.65
N VAL A 352 -4.62 14.10 15.50
CA VAL A 352 -3.45 14.49 14.70
C VAL A 352 -3.61 15.85 14.04
N THR A 353 -2.52 16.41 13.52
CA THR A 353 -2.58 17.55 12.60
C THR A 353 -1.99 17.21 11.24
N THR A 354 -2.54 17.86 10.21
CA THR A 354 -1.96 17.92 8.87
C THR A 354 -1.84 19.39 8.45
N GLU A 355 -0.95 19.68 7.51
CA GLU A 355 -0.73 21.04 7.02
C GLU A 355 -0.56 21.11 5.50
N ARG A 356 -1.02 22.22 4.92
CA ARG A 356 -0.82 22.57 3.51
C ARG A 356 -0.76 24.08 3.35
N GLY A 357 0.40 24.61 2.95
CA GLY A 357 0.59 26.05 2.80
C GLY A 357 0.46 26.78 4.14
N SER A 358 -0.44 27.76 4.23
CA SER A 358 -0.77 28.49 5.47
C SER A 358 -1.90 27.86 6.28
N THR A 359 -2.39 26.68 5.89
CA THR A 359 -3.52 26.04 6.55
C THR A 359 -3.07 24.81 7.34
N VAL A 360 -3.48 24.72 8.60
CA VAL A 360 -3.33 23.54 9.46
C VAL A 360 -4.70 22.97 9.75
N TYR A 361 -4.87 21.67 9.54
CA TYR A 361 -6.07 20.95 9.90
C TYR A 361 -5.81 20.18 11.20
N VAL A 362 -6.62 20.46 12.22
CA VAL A 362 -6.63 19.73 13.49
C VAL A 362 -7.75 18.69 13.41
N HIS A 363 -7.37 17.42 13.40
CA HIS A 363 -8.28 16.30 13.39
C HIS A 363 -8.50 15.80 14.81
N VAL A 364 -9.63 16.16 15.41
CA VAL A 364 -9.97 15.75 16.77
C VAL A 364 -10.78 14.46 16.70
N LEU A 365 -10.13 13.35 17.04
CA LEU A 365 -10.65 11.99 16.85
C LEU A 365 -11.22 11.41 18.15
N ASP A 366 -10.50 11.57 19.25
CA ASP A 366 -10.79 10.89 20.52
C ASP A 366 -10.77 11.91 21.67
N TRP A 367 -11.65 12.92 21.59
CA TRP A 367 -11.76 13.98 22.59
C TRP A 367 -13.19 14.44 22.81
N ASN A 368 -13.62 14.49 24.07
CA ASN A 368 -14.99 14.84 24.45
C ASN A 368 -15.07 16.05 25.39
N GLN A 369 -13.95 16.69 25.72
CA GLN A 369 -13.94 17.87 26.59
C GLN A 369 -14.09 19.16 25.77
N PRO A 370 -14.67 20.24 26.34
CA PRO A 370 -14.89 21.50 25.61
C PRO A 370 -13.61 22.22 25.19
N LEU A 371 -12.49 21.95 25.86
CA LEU A 371 -11.21 22.60 25.62
C LEU A 371 -10.18 21.56 25.18
N LEU A 372 -9.45 21.87 24.12
CA LEU A 372 -8.30 21.08 23.66
C LEU A 372 -7.05 21.98 23.65
N ALA A 373 -6.07 21.64 24.48
CA ALA A 373 -4.77 22.30 24.50
C ALA A 373 -3.82 21.62 23.52
N LEU A 374 -3.18 22.40 22.65
CA LEU A 374 -2.21 21.96 21.66
C LEU A 374 -0.87 22.67 21.87
N ALA A 375 0.22 22.01 21.48
CA ALA A 375 1.53 22.62 21.46
C ALA A 375 1.58 23.84 20.51
N GLY A 376 2.55 24.72 20.72
CA GLY A 376 2.72 25.92 19.92
C GLY A 376 2.95 25.62 18.44
N ILE A 377 2.23 26.33 17.58
CA ILE A 377 2.46 26.34 16.13
C ILE A 377 3.47 27.46 15.83
N PRO A 378 4.49 27.25 14.97
CA PRO A 378 5.53 28.25 14.70
C PRO A 378 5.02 29.59 14.16
N ARG A 379 3.89 29.57 13.44
CA ARG A 379 3.21 30.76 12.92
C ARG A 379 1.98 31.07 13.76
N GLY A 380 1.65 32.37 13.88
CA GLY A 380 0.42 32.82 14.55
C GLY A 380 -0.83 32.26 13.87
N VAL A 381 -1.91 32.06 14.63
CA VAL A 381 -3.21 31.62 14.11
C VAL A 381 -4.09 32.85 13.88
N ARG A 382 -4.48 33.07 12.62
CA ARG A 382 -5.33 34.17 12.17
C ARG A 382 -6.81 33.89 12.40
N SER A 383 -7.24 32.66 12.10
CA SER A 383 -8.64 32.22 12.31
C SER A 383 -8.72 30.72 12.51
N ALA A 384 -9.75 30.27 13.22
CA ALA A 384 -10.08 28.86 13.36
C ALA A 384 -11.58 28.64 13.11
N LYS A 385 -11.92 27.59 12.35
CA LYS A 385 -13.30 27.23 12.05
C LYS A 385 -13.45 25.73 11.84
N LEU A 386 -14.65 25.19 12.08
CA LEU A 386 -14.97 23.83 11.67
C LEU A 386 -14.97 23.74 10.13
N LEU A 387 -14.32 22.70 9.60
CA LEU A 387 -14.24 22.50 8.15
C LEU A 387 -15.59 22.18 7.52
N ARG A 388 -16.51 21.58 8.30
CA ARG A 388 -17.80 21.09 7.80
C ARG A 388 -18.79 22.20 7.44
N ASP A 389 -18.80 23.30 8.20
CA ASP A 389 -19.84 24.34 8.15
C ASP A 389 -19.31 25.77 8.36
N GLY A 390 -18.01 25.93 8.66
CA GLY A 390 -17.40 27.23 8.90
C GLY A 390 -17.68 27.82 10.29
N THR A 391 -18.26 27.06 11.22
CA THR A 391 -18.48 27.52 12.60
C THR A 391 -17.17 27.97 13.23
N THR A 392 -17.11 29.20 13.72
CA THR A 392 -15.91 29.75 14.38
C THR A 392 -15.53 28.94 15.61
N VAL A 393 -14.24 28.61 15.71
CA VAL A 393 -13.64 27.99 16.89
C VAL A 393 -12.83 29.05 17.62
N GLU A 394 -13.10 29.24 18.91
CA GLU A 394 -12.37 30.23 19.72
C GLU A 394 -10.95 29.70 19.98
N VAL A 395 -9.94 30.54 19.73
CA VAL A 395 -8.52 30.23 19.94
C VAL A 395 -7.96 31.15 21.01
N SER A 396 -7.39 30.57 22.06
CA SER A 396 -6.64 31.31 23.08
C SER A 396 -5.16 30.93 23.01
N VAL A 397 -4.29 31.90 22.71
CA VAL A 397 -2.84 31.69 22.77
C VAL A 397 -2.39 31.72 24.22
N VAL A 398 -1.68 30.67 24.65
CA VAL A 398 -1.16 30.52 26.03
C VAL A 398 0.34 30.28 26.01
N LYS A 399 1.00 30.41 27.17
CA LYS A 399 2.44 30.09 27.26
C LYS A 399 2.67 28.62 26.89
N GLY A 400 3.39 28.39 25.79
CA GLY A 400 3.74 27.05 25.30
C GLY A 400 2.78 26.45 24.28
N GLY A 401 1.70 27.14 23.89
CA GLY A 401 0.74 26.57 22.97
C GLY A 401 -0.51 27.40 22.69
N LEU A 402 -1.57 26.70 22.28
CA LEU A 402 -2.89 27.27 22.04
C LEU A 402 -3.98 26.38 22.62
N VAL A 403 -5.09 26.97 23.03
CA VAL A 403 -6.29 26.27 23.49
C VAL A 403 -7.41 26.53 22.51
N LEU A 404 -8.01 25.46 21.99
CA LEU A 404 -9.19 25.50 21.15
C LEU A 404 -10.43 25.23 22.01
N LYS A 405 -11.43 26.10 21.90
CA LYS A 405 -12.77 25.83 22.45
C LYS A 405 -13.60 25.10 21.41
N LEU A 406 -13.73 23.80 21.59
CA LEU A 406 -14.39 22.92 20.65
C LEU A 406 -15.91 23.15 20.69
N PRO A 407 -16.55 23.39 19.53
CA PRO A 407 -18.00 23.28 19.43
C PRO A 407 -18.47 21.87 19.81
N GLU A 408 -19.74 21.73 20.17
CA GLU A 408 -20.32 20.43 20.52
C GLU A 408 -20.19 19.42 19.36
N ALA A 409 -19.96 18.15 19.74
CA ALA A 409 -19.90 17.06 18.79
C ALA A 409 -21.25 16.86 18.11
N GLN A 410 -21.23 16.56 16.81
CA GLN A 410 -22.43 15.97 16.18
C GLN A 410 -22.52 14.49 16.55
N ALA A 411 -23.76 13.97 16.56
CA ALA A 411 -23.94 12.52 16.63
C ALA A 411 -23.19 11.86 15.46
N GLU A 412 -22.49 10.77 15.75
CA GLU A 412 -21.70 10.01 14.76
C GLU A 412 -20.54 10.79 14.12
N GLU A 413 -20.10 11.91 14.73
CA GLU A 413 -18.91 12.63 14.28
C GLU A 413 -17.64 11.81 14.53
N VAL A 414 -17.13 11.18 13.47
CA VAL A 414 -15.92 10.35 13.50
C VAL A 414 -14.64 11.18 13.64
N ASP A 415 -14.62 12.36 13.04
CA ASP A 415 -13.49 13.28 12.98
C ASP A 415 -13.99 14.73 12.97
N ARG A 416 -13.71 15.47 14.05
CA ARG A 416 -14.00 16.91 14.12
C ARG A 416 -12.81 17.68 13.56
N VAL A 417 -12.90 18.02 12.28
CA VAL A 417 -11.84 18.74 11.56
C VAL A 417 -11.96 20.25 11.75
N ILE A 418 -10.94 20.84 12.35
CA ILE A 418 -10.81 22.30 12.54
C ILE A 418 -9.76 22.82 11.57
N GLU A 419 -10.12 23.78 10.74
CA GLU A 419 -9.19 24.52 9.89
C GLU A 419 -8.64 25.71 10.66
N LEU A 420 -7.34 25.71 10.90
CA LEU A 420 -6.57 26.86 11.39
C LEU A 420 -5.89 27.52 10.20
N GLU A 421 -6.19 28.78 9.98
CA GLU A 421 -5.49 29.59 9.00
C GLU A 421 -4.39 30.38 9.71
N LEU A 422 -3.16 30.25 9.23
CA LEU A 422 -1.98 30.85 9.83
C LEU A 422 -1.72 32.25 9.27
N GLU A 423 -0.97 33.04 10.02
CA GLU A 423 -0.42 34.31 9.55
C GLU A 423 0.57 34.08 8.39
N PRO A 424 0.72 35.06 7.47
CA PRO A 424 1.70 34.99 6.38
C PRO A 424 3.13 34.75 6.87
N GLU A 425 3.95 34.12 6.04
CA GLU A 425 5.40 34.05 6.27
C GLU A 425 5.99 35.48 6.23
N LYS A 426 6.88 35.77 7.19
CA LYS A 426 7.51 37.09 7.34
C LYS A 426 8.58 37.35 6.29
#